data_AF-A0A940X1Q9-F1
#
_entry.id   AF-A0A940X1Q9-F1
#
_cell.length_a   1.000
_cell.length_b   1.000
_cell.length_c   1.000
_cell.angle_alpha   90.00
_cell.angle_beta   90.00
_cell.angle_gamma   90.00
#
_symmetry.space_group_name_H-M   'P 1'
#
loop_
_entity.id
_entity.type
_entity.pdbx_description
1 polymer ?
#
loop_
_entity_poly.entity_id
_entity_poly.type
_entity_poly.pdbx_seq_one_letter_code
_entity_poly.pdbx_strand_id
1 'polypeptide(L)'
;MARKDVCTEAGQIAIPSDLTDAHPLVVATQAAAKGMRFDEVHGKQGLDVAKKHLDIRVSPEQFQLALRICSALIYATESMGAKWVVDDNSDTWVLYGAHRMRVCLIEKMKKVIWPHEPPPRLKAAAKTRPNWKAMHPRNKLAGTGLMEFKVLSYVGPGIKGRWGDEKHSLENEIAAIVAGIPLVAAAGRAHDEDLRVQAIARAEKRQTRVNDARRAEIKKILRERLIQAARSWQKAASIRAYRTAVAKHFQNMNLLAADQLKLDLWLDWANVQADSIDPLHQDLTALTDNEVSLSADFDNKVQHSPGSGPP
;
A
#
# COMPACT_ATOMS: atom_id res chain seq x y z
N MET A 1 21.22 32.34 -35.28
CA MET A 1 20.04 33.15 -35.63
C MET A 1 19.26 33.41 -34.37
N ALA A 2 19.16 34.68 -33.98
CA ALA A 2 18.69 35.13 -32.67
C ALA A 2 17.21 34.80 -32.45
N ARG A 3 16.90 34.13 -31.35
CA ARG A 3 15.53 33.92 -30.88
C ARG A 3 15.09 35.23 -30.23
N LYS A 4 14.02 35.83 -30.75
CA LYS A 4 13.37 36.98 -30.12
C LYS A 4 12.84 36.54 -28.77
N ASP A 5 13.38 37.16 -27.73
CA ASP A 5 12.91 37.08 -26.37
C ASP A 5 11.40 37.37 -26.35
N VAL A 6 10.61 36.39 -25.89
CA VAL A 6 9.20 36.60 -25.55
C VAL A 6 9.19 37.19 -24.14
N CYS A 7 9.47 38.48 -24.05
CA CYS A 7 9.17 39.28 -22.88
C CYS A 7 8.18 40.36 -23.30
N THR A 8 6.91 40.18 -22.95
CA THR A 8 5.89 41.23 -23.04
C THR A 8 5.26 41.40 -21.65
N GLU A 9 5.02 42.65 -21.29
CA GLU A 9 4.93 43.18 -19.93
C GLU A 9 3.80 42.58 -19.06
N ALA A 10 4.09 42.50 -17.75
CA ALA A 10 3.22 42.08 -16.65
C ALA A 10 2.70 40.62 -16.66
N GLY A 11 3.61 39.66 -16.55
CA GLY A 11 3.35 38.35 -15.92
C GLY A 11 2.37 37.39 -16.62
N GLN A 12 1.86 37.72 -17.81
CA GLN A 12 1.00 36.83 -18.58
C GLN A 12 1.82 36.01 -19.57
N ILE A 13 1.70 34.69 -19.45
CA ILE A 13 2.29 33.75 -20.40
C ILE A 13 1.30 33.58 -21.55
N ALA A 14 1.69 34.05 -22.73
CA ALA A 14 0.82 34.01 -23.90
C ALA A 14 0.60 32.57 -24.40
N ILE A 15 -0.66 32.20 -24.63
CA ILE A 15 -1.01 30.95 -25.30
C ILE A 15 -0.82 31.15 -26.80
N PRO A 16 0.00 30.32 -27.50
CA PRO A 16 0.15 30.42 -28.95
C PRO A 16 -1.20 30.36 -29.65
N SER A 17 -1.44 31.16 -30.69
CA SER A 17 -2.69 31.10 -31.48
C SER A 17 -2.82 29.76 -32.22
N ASP A 18 -1.67 29.22 -32.65
CA ASP A 18 -1.56 28.04 -33.50
C ASP A 18 -0.46 27.10 -32.98
N LEU A 19 -0.48 25.84 -33.44
CA LEU A 19 0.43 24.76 -33.03
C LEU A 19 1.61 24.57 -34.00
N THR A 20 2.05 25.62 -34.69
CA THR A 20 3.13 25.57 -35.70
C THR A 20 4.51 25.20 -35.13
N ASP A 21 4.79 25.56 -33.88
CA ASP A 21 6.01 25.17 -33.13
C ASP A 21 5.65 24.37 -31.87
N ALA A 22 4.75 23.38 -32.03
CA ALA A 22 4.26 22.60 -30.91
C ALA A 22 5.30 21.62 -30.35
N HIS A 23 5.32 21.48 -29.03
CA HIS A 23 6.22 20.54 -28.35
C HIS A 23 5.98 19.09 -28.84
N PRO A 24 7.01 18.22 -28.95
CA PRO A 24 6.86 16.85 -29.44
C PRO A 24 5.78 16.02 -28.73
N LEU A 25 5.59 16.21 -27.41
CA LEU A 25 4.51 15.55 -26.66
C LEU A 25 3.11 16.02 -27.11
N VAL A 26 2.96 17.28 -27.48
CA VAL A 26 1.70 17.85 -27.98
C VAL A 26 1.40 17.29 -29.37
N VAL A 27 2.42 17.21 -30.24
CA VAL A 27 2.30 16.60 -31.58
C VAL A 27 1.93 15.12 -31.48
N ALA A 28 2.58 14.37 -30.59
CA ALA A 28 2.26 12.96 -30.33
C ALA A 28 0.82 12.77 -29.83
N THR A 29 0.38 13.66 -28.92
CA THR A 29 -0.99 13.66 -28.39
C THR A 29 -2.02 13.97 -29.49
N GLN A 30 -1.74 14.95 -30.35
CA GLN A 30 -2.60 15.27 -31.49
C GLN A 30 -2.70 14.09 -32.47
N ALA A 31 -1.60 13.37 -32.72
CA ALA A 31 -1.59 12.18 -33.55
C ALA A 31 -2.34 10.99 -32.92
N ALA A 32 -2.29 10.84 -31.60
CA ALA A 32 -3.03 9.80 -30.86
C ALA A 32 -4.54 10.02 -30.84
N ALA A 33 -5.00 11.26 -31.06
CA ALA A 33 -6.42 11.60 -31.15
C ALA A 33 -7.06 11.31 -32.52
N LYS A 34 -6.27 11.06 -33.58
CA LYS A 34 -6.80 10.86 -34.93
C LYS A 34 -7.64 9.56 -35.01
N GLY A 35 -8.91 9.71 -35.39
CA GLY A 35 -9.83 8.59 -35.67
C GLY A 35 -10.54 8.02 -34.44
N MET A 36 -10.37 8.61 -33.27
CA MET A 36 -10.96 8.10 -32.03
C MET A 36 -12.28 8.78 -31.66
N ARG A 37 -13.11 8.03 -30.92
CA ARG A 37 -14.43 8.47 -30.47
C ARG A 37 -14.39 8.95 -29.03
N PHE A 38 -15.13 10.01 -28.75
CA PHE A 38 -15.37 10.47 -27.39
C PHE A 38 -16.24 9.45 -26.65
N ASP A 39 -15.78 9.00 -25.49
CA ASP A 39 -16.54 8.18 -24.56
C ASP A 39 -17.48 9.08 -23.76
N GLU A 40 -18.71 9.22 -24.25
CA GLU A 40 -19.78 9.99 -23.62
C GLU A 40 -20.26 9.39 -22.29
N VAL A 41 -19.91 8.14 -21.98
CA VAL A 41 -20.30 7.45 -20.73
C VAL A 41 -19.36 7.83 -19.60
N HIS A 42 -18.05 7.86 -19.88
CA HIS A 42 -17.02 8.19 -18.89
C HIS A 42 -16.48 9.63 -19.03
N GLY A 43 -16.92 10.38 -20.05
CA GLY A 43 -16.48 11.74 -20.32
C GLY A 43 -15.00 11.79 -20.70
N LYS A 44 -14.52 10.77 -21.40
CA LYS A 44 -13.11 10.63 -21.80
C LYS A 44 -13.01 10.77 -23.30
N GLN A 45 -12.03 11.52 -23.78
CA GLN A 45 -11.64 11.38 -25.17
C GLN A 45 -11.04 9.99 -25.34
N GLY A 46 -11.55 9.20 -26.30
CA GLY A 46 -10.83 8.02 -26.75
C GLY A 46 -9.50 8.54 -27.30
N LEU A 47 -8.42 8.33 -26.57
CA LEU A 47 -7.07 8.50 -27.10
C LEU A 47 -6.53 7.10 -27.31
N ASP A 48 -5.68 6.96 -28.32
CA ASP A 48 -5.04 5.68 -28.62
C ASP A 48 -4.15 5.25 -27.45
N VAL A 49 -4.64 4.31 -26.64
CA VAL A 49 -3.92 3.77 -25.48
C VAL A 49 -2.63 3.05 -25.87
N ALA A 50 -2.44 2.68 -27.15
CA ALA A 50 -1.20 2.10 -27.63
C ALA A 50 -0.11 3.17 -27.90
N LYS A 51 -0.46 4.45 -27.87
CA LYS A 51 0.47 5.57 -28.12
C LYS A 51 0.63 6.40 -26.85
N LYS A 52 1.87 6.80 -26.57
CA LYS A 52 2.15 7.74 -25.47
C LYS A 52 1.59 9.11 -25.81
N HIS A 53 0.70 9.62 -24.96
CA HIS A 53 0.09 10.92 -25.10
C HIS A 53 -0.08 11.62 -23.74
N LEU A 54 -0.29 12.93 -23.75
CA LEU A 54 -0.58 13.70 -22.53
C LEU A 54 -1.92 13.25 -21.92
N ASP A 55 -2.05 13.30 -20.60
CA ASP A 55 -3.27 12.99 -19.85
C ASP A 55 -4.24 14.18 -19.95
N ILE A 56 -4.92 14.24 -21.10
CA ILE A 56 -5.91 15.27 -21.44
C ILE A 56 -7.30 14.61 -21.50
N ARG A 57 -8.23 15.12 -20.70
CA ARG A 57 -9.61 14.60 -20.59
C ARG A 57 -10.60 15.72 -20.81
N VAL A 58 -10.71 16.13 -22.06
CA VAL A 58 -11.59 17.21 -22.50
C VAL A 58 -12.54 16.72 -23.58
N SER A 59 -13.60 17.49 -23.84
CA SER A 59 -14.50 17.29 -24.97
C SER A 59 -13.79 17.57 -26.30
N PRO A 60 -14.27 17.00 -27.42
CA PRO A 60 -13.68 17.24 -28.74
C PRO A 60 -13.59 18.73 -29.09
N GLU A 61 -14.55 19.53 -28.65
CA GLU A 61 -14.63 20.97 -28.88
C GLU A 61 -13.47 21.73 -28.20
N GLN A 62 -13.07 21.29 -26.99
CA GLN A 62 -12.00 21.93 -26.21
C GLN A 62 -10.61 21.35 -26.49
N PHE A 63 -10.51 20.27 -27.26
CA PHE A 63 -9.25 19.54 -27.44
C PHE A 63 -8.13 20.39 -28.07
N GLN A 64 -8.43 21.20 -29.08
CA GLN A 64 -7.40 22.05 -29.71
C GLN A 64 -6.88 23.13 -28.75
N LEU A 65 -7.78 23.71 -27.95
CA LEU A 65 -7.39 24.69 -26.93
C LEU A 65 -6.57 24.03 -25.83
N ALA A 66 -6.94 22.83 -25.40
CA ALA A 66 -6.18 22.03 -24.43
C ALA A 66 -4.73 21.76 -24.90
N LEU A 67 -4.54 21.39 -26.17
CA LEU A 67 -3.21 21.21 -26.76
C LEU A 67 -2.38 22.50 -26.73
N ARG A 68 -2.99 23.64 -27.03
CA ARG A 68 -2.34 24.96 -26.98
C ARG A 68 -1.92 25.33 -25.55
N ILE A 69 -2.80 25.11 -24.58
CA ILE A 69 -2.51 25.33 -23.15
C ILE A 69 -1.37 24.42 -22.70
N CYS A 70 -1.40 23.12 -23.05
CA CYS A 70 -0.31 22.20 -22.73
C CYS A 70 1.01 22.65 -23.38
N SER A 71 1.00 23.10 -24.64
CA SER A 71 2.21 23.62 -25.30
C SER A 71 2.81 24.81 -24.53
N ALA A 72 1.97 25.78 -24.15
CA ALA A 72 2.39 26.95 -23.37
C ALA A 72 2.96 26.55 -21.99
N LEU A 73 2.28 25.64 -21.28
CA LEU A 73 2.72 25.14 -19.97
C LEU A 73 4.05 24.40 -20.06
N ILE A 74 4.22 23.52 -21.05
CA ILE A 74 5.46 22.75 -21.23
C ILE A 74 6.61 23.72 -21.45
N TYR A 75 6.55 24.58 -22.45
CA TYR A 75 7.65 25.50 -22.74
C TYR A 75 7.95 26.46 -21.57
N ALA A 76 6.92 26.99 -20.91
CA ALA A 76 7.11 27.90 -19.79
C ALA A 76 7.73 27.22 -18.56
N THR A 77 7.39 25.96 -18.29
CA THR A 77 7.97 25.23 -17.15
C THR A 77 9.34 24.66 -17.47
N GLU A 78 9.60 24.24 -18.72
CA GLU A 78 10.91 23.77 -19.16
C GLU A 78 11.97 24.87 -19.14
N SER A 79 11.59 26.13 -19.45
CA SER A 79 12.50 27.27 -19.29
C SER A 79 12.94 27.51 -17.84
N MET A 80 12.16 27.02 -16.87
CA MET A 80 12.47 27.04 -15.43
C MET A 80 13.17 25.76 -14.94
N GLY A 81 13.53 24.84 -15.85
CA GLY A 81 14.22 23.60 -15.52
C GLY A 81 13.30 22.41 -15.21
N ALA A 82 12.00 22.50 -15.51
CA ALA A 82 11.13 21.33 -15.48
C ALA A 82 11.40 20.40 -16.69
N LYS A 83 10.96 19.16 -16.60
CA LYS A 83 10.94 18.21 -17.72
C LYS A 83 9.63 17.44 -17.73
N TRP A 84 8.98 17.36 -18.88
CA TRP A 84 7.74 16.61 -19.04
C TRP A 84 8.02 15.21 -19.58
N VAL A 85 7.37 14.21 -18.98
CA VAL A 85 7.49 12.81 -19.38
C VAL A 85 6.10 12.16 -19.36
N VAL A 86 5.86 11.30 -20.35
CA VAL A 86 4.66 10.46 -20.42
C VAL A 86 5.11 9.01 -20.27
N ASP A 87 4.46 8.26 -19.38
CA ASP A 87 4.75 6.83 -19.19
C ASP A 87 3.95 5.94 -20.15
N ASP A 88 4.09 4.62 -20.00
CA ASP A 88 3.43 3.64 -20.86
C ASP A 88 1.92 3.58 -20.65
N ASN A 89 1.41 4.11 -19.53
CA ASN A 89 -0.03 4.22 -19.24
C ASN A 89 -0.61 5.56 -19.70
N SER A 90 0.18 6.38 -20.42
CA SER A 90 -0.15 7.75 -20.79
C SER A 90 -0.41 8.68 -19.59
N ASP A 91 0.14 8.36 -18.41
CA ASP A 91 0.16 9.31 -17.32
C ASP A 91 1.23 10.36 -17.58
N THR A 92 0.84 11.63 -17.39
CA THR A 92 1.74 12.76 -17.58
C THR A 92 2.41 13.15 -16.29
N TRP A 93 3.73 13.32 -16.35
CA TRP A 93 4.59 13.61 -15.23
C TRP A 93 5.43 14.84 -15.50
N VAL A 94 5.53 15.70 -14.49
CA VAL A 94 6.45 16.84 -14.48
C VAL A 94 7.56 16.51 -13.48
N LEU A 95 8.80 16.52 -13.96
CA LEU A 95 10.00 16.39 -13.14
C LEU A 95 10.53 17.80 -12.89
N TYR A 96 10.71 18.16 -11.62
CA TYR A 96 11.29 19.44 -11.22
C TYR A 96 12.31 19.21 -10.11
N GLY A 97 13.59 19.42 -10.43
CA GLY A 97 14.70 18.97 -9.59
C GLY A 97 14.66 17.44 -9.42
N ALA A 98 14.65 16.97 -8.17
CA ALA A 98 14.60 15.54 -7.85
C ALA A 98 13.18 14.98 -7.65
N HIS A 99 12.13 15.79 -7.79
CA HIS A 99 10.76 15.35 -7.53
C HIS A 99 9.96 15.18 -8.81
N ARG A 100 9.06 14.20 -8.78
CA ARG A 100 8.21 13.82 -9.92
C ARG A 100 6.76 13.91 -9.48
N MET A 101 5.98 14.75 -10.15
CA MET A 101 4.56 14.95 -9.88
C MET A 101 3.69 14.57 -11.08
N ARG A 102 2.60 13.83 -10.83
CA ARG A 102 1.62 13.49 -11.86
C ARG A 102 0.69 14.67 -12.08
N VAL A 103 0.44 15.02 -13.33
CA VAL A 103 -0.46 16.11 -13.70
C VAL A 103 -1.46 15.65 -14.75
N CYS A 104 -2.61 16.31 -14.79
CA CYS A 104 -3.57 16.13 -15.87
C CYS A 104 -4.31 17.43 -16.20
N LEU A 105 -4.78 17.52 -17.44
CA LEU A 105 -5.65 18.59 -17.90
C LEU A 105 -7.03 17.98 -18.15
N ILE A 106 -8.05 18.48 -17.46
CA ILE A 106 -9.39 17.93 -17.56
C ILE A 106 -10.41 19.02 -17.87
N GLU A 107 -11.54 18.66 -18.45
CA GLU A 107 -12.70 19.52 -18.54
C GLU A 107 -13.76 19.06 -17.53
N LYS A 108 -14.40 20.01 -16.85
CA LYS A 108 -15.57 19.70 -16.02
C LYS A 108 -16.68 19.19 -16.94
N MET A 109 -17.26 18.06 -16.56
CA MET A 109 -18.35 17.43 -17.31
C MET A 109 -19.67 17.57 -16.55
N LYS A 110 -20.74 17.89 -17.27
CA LYS A 110 -22.11 17.92 -16.73
C LYS A 110 -22.86 16.66 -17.17
N LYS A 111 -23.59 16.06 -16.24
CA LYS A 111 -24.45 14.91 -16.52
C LYS A 111 -25.72 15.41 -17.23
N VAL A 112 -25.95 14.92 -18.45
CA VAL A 112 -27.12 15.24 -19.27
C VAL A 112 -27.95 13.97 -19.47
N ILE A 113 -29.24 14.08 -19.21
CA ILE A 113 -30.20 13.00 -19.43
C ILE A 113 -30.55 13.02 -20.91
N TRP A 114 -30.18 11.97 -21.65
CA TRP A 114 -30.53 11.86 -23.07
C TRP A 114 -31.93 11.24 -23.22
N PRO A 115 -32.84 11.85 -24.00
CA PRO A 115 -34.14 11.27 -24.27
C PRO A 115 -33.99 9.94 -25.01
N HIS A 116 -34.81 8.95 -24.67
CA HIS A 116 -34.83 7.68 -25.39
C HIS A 116 -35.23 7.92 -26.85
N GLU A 117 -34.44 7.46 -27.81
CA GLU A 117 -35.00 7.17 -29.12
C GLU A 117 -36.09 6.11 -28.93
N PRO A 118 -37.30 6.31 -29.48
CA PRO A 118 -38.34 5.29 -29.36
C PRO A 118 -37.79 3.97 -29.90
N PRO A 119 -37.97 2.84 -29.19
CA PRO A 119 -37.42 1.58 -29.63
C PRO A 119 -37.87 1.31 -31.08
N PRO A 120 -36.99 0.79 -31.96
CA PRO A 120 -37.38 0.40 -33.30
C PRO A 120 -38.64 -0.46 -33.20
N ARG A 121 -39.69 -0.15 -33.98
CA ARG A 121 -40.95 -0.90 -33.96
C ARG A 121 -40.62 -2.39 -34.06
N LEU A 122 -40.77 -3.12 -32.95
CA LEU A 122 -40.52 -4.56 -32.91
C LEU A 122 -41.47 -5.19 -33.92
N LYS A 123 -40.93 -5.93 -34.90
CA LYS A 123 -41.75 -6.81 -35.74
C LYS A 123 -42.47 -7.78 -34.81
N ALA A 124 -43.77 -7.97 -35.02
CA ALA A 124 -44.74 -8.57 -34.10
C ALA A 124 -44.42 -10.00 -33.55
N ALA A 125 -43.30 -10.61 -33.94
CA ALA A 125 -42.89 -11.95 -33.54
C ALA A 125 -41.99 -12.02 -32.28
N ALA A 126 -41.43 -10.90 -31.81
CA ALA A 126 -40.53 -10.92 -30.65
C ALA A 126 -41.27 -10.58 -29.35
N LYS A 127 -42.01 -11.55 -28.79
CA LYS A 127 -42.42 -11.52 -27.38
C LYS A 127 -41.20 -11.81 -26.51
N THR A 128 -40.37 -10.80 -26.26
CA THR A 128 -39.27 -10.91 -25.29
C THR A 128 -39.40 -9.79 -24.26
N ARG A 129 -39.14 -10.15 -23.00
CA ARG A 129 -39.34 -9.34 -21.79
C ARG A 129 -38.91 -7.88 -21.98
N PRO A 130 -39.62 -6.90 -21.37
CA PRO A 130 -39.23 -5.50 -21.45
C PRO A 130 -37.78 -5.35 -21.01
N ASN A 131 -36.94 -4.84 -21.92
CA ASN A 131 -35.53 -4.60 -21.66
C ASN A 131 -35.41 -3.39 -20.72
N TRP A 132 -35.47 -3.63 -19.41
CA TRP A 132 -35.38 -2.61 -18.37
C TRP A 132 -34.11 -1.75 -18.52
N LYS A 133 -32.99 -2.34 -19.00
CA LYS A 133 -31.76 -1.60 -19.32
C LYS A 133 -31.90 -0.61 -20.48
N ALA A 134 -32.82 -0.84 -21.42
CA ALA A 134 -33.14 0.11 -22.49
C ALA A 134 -34.12 1.22 -22.05
N MET A 135 -34.79 1.02 -20.90
CA MET A 135 -35.82 1.91 -20.36
C MET A 135 -35.30 2.88 -19.29
N HIS A 136 -34.07 2.70 -18.79
CA HIS A 136 -33.42 3.66 -17.90
C HIS A 136 -32.77 4.79 -18.69
N PRO A 137 -32.92 6.06 -18.26
CA PRO A 137 -32.30 7.19 -18.95
C PRO A 137 -30.79 6.98 -19.07
N ARG A 138 -30.28 6.99 -20.30
CA ARG A 138 -28.84 6.98 -20.52
C ARG A 138 -28.32 8.37 -20.17
N ASN A 139 -27.53 8.41 -19.12
CA ASN A 139 -26.81 9.61 -18.75
C ASN A 139 -25.58 9.69 -19.64
N LYS A 140 -25.46 10.79 -20.39
CA LYS A 140 -24.22 11.15 -21.08
C LYS A 140 -23.54 12.27 -20.31
N LEU A 141 -22.23 12.37 -20.43
CA LEU A 141 -21.45 13.49 -19.95
C LEU A 141 -21.25 14.47 -21.10
N ALA A 142 -21.69 15.71 -20.91
CA ALA A 142 -21.44 16.82 -21.83
C ALA A 142 -20.33 17.71 -21.26
N GLY A 143 -19.41 18.13 -22.12
CA GLY A 143 -18.40 19.13 -21.80
C GLY A 143 -19.03 20.46 -21.39
N THR A 144 -18.49 21.11 -20.37
CA THR A 144 -18.94 22.44 -19.91
C THR A 144 -18.13 23.58 -20.52
N GLY A 145 -17.02 23.29 -21.20
CA GLY A 145 -16.01 24.25 -21.64
C GLY A 145 -15.03 24.68 -20.54
N LEU A 146 -15.26 24.29 -19.29
CA LEU A 146 -14.43 24.71 -18.16
C LEU A 146 -13.29 23.72 -17.91
N MET A 147 -12.08 24.14 -18.26
CA MET A 147 -10.89 23.32 -18.06
C MET A 147 -10.25 23.55 -16.68
N GLU A 148 -9.71 22.46 -16.11
CA GLU A 148 -8.93 22.46 -14.88
C GLU A 148 -7.59 21.75 -15.11
N PHE A 149 -6.49 22.37 -14.68
CA PHE A 149 -5.20 21.70 -14.53
C PHE A 149 -5.05 21.18 -13.11
N LYS A 150 -4.64 19.92 -12.96
CA LYS A 150 -4.53 19.25 -11.64
C LYS A 150 -3.18 18.61 -11.47
N VAL A 151 -2.63 18.76 -10.28
CA VAL A 151 -1.62 17.86 -9.73
C VAL A 151 -2.34 16.72 -9.02
N LEU A 152 -2.05 15.48 -9.43
CA LEU A 152 -2.60 14.26 -8.85
C LEU A 152 -1.69 13.63 -7.78
N SER A 153 -0.44 14.10 -7.69
CA SER A 153 0.50 13.77 -6.61
C SER A 153 0.19 14.54 -5.32
N TYR A 154 0.93 14.27 -4.23
CA TYR A 154 0.81 15.02 -2.99
C TYR A 154 1.02 16.53 -3.21
N VAL A 155 0.08 17.31 -2.71
CA VAL A 155 0.14 18.77 -2.67
C VAL A 155 0.13 19.16 -1.21
N GLY A 156 1.15 19.92 -0.79
CA GLY A 156 1.28 20.34 0.60
C GLY A 156 0.10 21.18 1.08
N PRO A 157 -0.15 21.23 2.40
CA PRO A 157 -1.21 22.07 2.96
C PRO A 157 -0.97 23.55 2.60
N GLY A 158 -2.04 24.23 2.18
CA GLY A 158 -1.98 25.64 1.77
C GLY A 158 -1.40 25.89 0.38
N ILE A 159 -0.96 24.86 -0.35
CA ILE A 159 -0.47 24.99 -1.72
C ILE A 159 -1.60 24.70 -2.71
N LYS A 160 -1.77 25.58 -3.70
CA LYS A 160 -2.73 25.36 -4.79
C LYS A 160 -2.20 24.22 -5.67
N GLY A 161 -2.99 23.15 -5.80
CA GLY A 161 -2.70 21.99 -6.67
C GLY A 161 -3.68 21.83 -7.83
N ARG A 162 -4.63 22.75 -7.93
CA ARG A 162 -5.67 22.78 -8.96
C ARG A 162 -5.87 24.21 -9.43
N TRP A 163 -5.90 24.39 -10.74
CA TRP A 163 -6.10 25.67 -11.40
C TRP A 163 -7.23 25.54 -12.41
N GLY A 164 -7.94 26.63 -12.66
CA GLY A 164 -9.16 26.67 -13.47
C GLY A 164 -10.44 26.47 -12.63
N ASP A 165 -11.43 27.34 -12.86
CA ASP A 165 -12.78 27.26 -12.30
C ASP A 165 -13.75 28.13 -13.13
N GLU A 166 -15.05 28.12 -12.80
CA GLU A 166 -16.06 29.02 -13.38
C GLU A 166 -15.67 30.51 -13.30
N LYS A 167 -14.98 30.89 -12.22
CA LYS A 167 -14.56 32.28 -11.95
C LYS A 167 -13.26 32.67 -12.64
N HIS A 168 -12.39 31.70 -12.92
CA HIS A 168 -11.07 31.93 -13.47
C HIS A 168 -10.81 30.92 -14.58
N SER A 169 -10.90 31.36 -15.83
CA SER A 169 -10.51 30.52 -16.98
C SER A 169 -9.05 30.09 -16.81
N LEU A 170 -8.80 28.82 -17.11
CA LEU A 170 -7.47 28.22 -17.01
C LEU A 170 -6.42 28.99 -17.82
N GLU A 171 -6.84 29.59 -18.94
CA GLU A 171 -6.00 30.40 -19.82
C GLU A 171 -5.34 31.58 -19.09
N ASN A 172 -6.06 32.18 -18.15
CA ASN A 172 -5.58 33.30 -17.35
C ASN A 172 -4.74 32.85 -16.14
N GLU A 173 -4.76 31.56 -15.81
CA GLU A 173 -4.04 30.99 -14.67
C GLU A 173 -2.70 30.35 -15.05
N ILE A 174 -2.27 30.40 -16.32
CA ILE A 174 -1.03 29.75 -16.77
C ILE A 174 0.19 30.23 -15.96
N ALA A 175 0.33 31.53 -15.76
CA ALA A 175 1.42 32.07 -14.94
C ALA A 175 1.37 31.57 -13.48
N ALA A 176 0.16 31.43 -12.92
CA ALA A 176 -0.03 30.89 -11.58
C ALA A 176 0.27 29.39 -11.50
N ILE A 177 -0.01 28.62 -12.56
CA ILE A 177 0.38 27.20 -12.66
C ILE A 177 1.90 27.10 -12.69
N VAL A 178 2.55 27.86 -13.57
CA VAL A 178 4.00 27.86 -13.74
C VAL A 178 4.72 28.22 -12.44
N ALA A 179 4.24 29.25 -11.73
CA ALA A 179 4.75 29.62 -10.40
C ALA A 179 4.44 28.58 -9.31
N GLY A 180 3.37 27.79 -9.48
CA GLY A 180 2.96 26.75 -8.54
C GLY A 180 3.80 25.47 -8.61
N ILE A 181 4.32 25.10 -9.78
CA ILE A 181 5.09 23.85 -9.98
C ILE A 181 6.28 23.74 -9.02
N PRO A 182 7.16 24.76 -8.85
CA PRO A 182 8.26 24.68 -7.88
C PRO A 182 7.80 24.49 -6.43
N LEU A 183 6.69 25.13 -6.03
CA LEU A 183 6.13 25.02 -4.68
C LEU A 183 5.60 23.62 -4.40
N VAL A 184 4.84 23.06 -5.34
CA VAL A 184 4.34 21.69 -5.26
C VAL A 184 5.50 20.69 -5.22
N ALA A 185 6.53 20.90 -6.06
CA ALA A 185 7.72 20.05 -6.05
C ALA A 185 8.44 20.07 -4.70
N ALA A 186 8.59 21.24 -4.08
CA ALA A 186 9.23 21.38 -2.78
C ALA A 186 8.44 20.67 -1.66
N ALA A 187 7.12 20.84 -1.63
CA ALA A 187 6.27 20.16 -0.66
C ALA A 187 6.25 18.64 -0.85
N GLY A 188 6.25 18.18 -2.10
CA GLY A 188 6.38 16.76 -2.42
C GLY A 188 7.68 16.17 -1.89
N ARG A 189 8.83 16.82 -2.09
CA ARG A 189 10.11 16.36 -1.53
C ARG A 189 10.11 16.27 -0.02
N ALA A 190 9.58 17.29 0.66
CA ALA A 190 9.49 17.28 2.12
C ALA A 190 8.63 16.11 2.61
N HIS A 191 7.50 15.88 1.95
CA HIS A 191 6.62 14.76 2.27
C HIS A 191 7.27 13.40 2.03
N ASP A 192 7.97 13.22 0.90
CA ASP A 192 8.66 11.97 0.59
C ASP A 192 9.76 11.66 1.63
N GLU A 193 10.50 12.67 2.09
CA GLU A 193 11.51 12.49 3.14
C GLU A 193 10.87 12.17 4.50
N ASP A 194 9.78 12.85 4.87
CA ASP A 194 9.03 12.53 6.10
C ASP A 194 8.52 11.09 6.07
N LEU A 195 7.97 10.64 4.94
CA LEU A 195 7.53 9.26 4.76
C LEU A 195 8.70 8.28 4.87
N ARG A 196 9.87 8.61 4.32
CA ARG A 196 11.08 7.79 4.42
C ARG A 196 11.54 7.64 5.87
N VAL A 197 11.63 8.75 6.61
CA VAL A 197 12.01 8.77 8.03
C VAL A 197 11.00 7.98 8.87
N GLN A 198 9.70 8.18 8.64
CA GLN A 198 8.65 7.43 9.34
C GLN A 198 8.69 5.93 9.02
N ALA A 199 8.99 5.55 7.78
CA ALA A 199 9.11 4.14 7.38
C ALA A 199 10.29 3.46 8.10
N ILE A 200 11.45 4.12 8.18
CA ILE A 200 12.62 3.63 8.92
C ILE A 200 12.26 3.45 10.40
N ALA A 201 11.70 4.48 11.04
CA ALA A 201 11.31 4.42 12.45
C ALA A 201 10.26 3.32 12.73
N ARG A 202 9.31 3.09 11.81
CA ARG A 202 8.34 1.99 11.93
C ARG A 202 9.01 0.63 11.79
N ALA A 203 9.97 0.48 10.88
CA ALA A 203 10.72 -0.75 10.69
C ALA A 203 11.57 -1.10 11.93
N GLU A 204 12.26 -0.12 12.52
CA GLU A 204 13.04 -0.30 13.75
C GLU A 204 12.15 -0.69 14.95
N LYS A 205 11.01 -0.01 15.12
CA LYS A 205 10.02 -0.37 16.16
C LYS A 205 9.46 -1.77 15.94
N ARG A 206 9.18 -2.16 14.69
CA ARG A 206 8.72 -3.51 14.36
C ARG A 206 9.79 -4.55 14.71
N GLN A 207 11.05 -4.31 14.35
CA GLN A 207 12.15 -5.24 14.65
C GLN A 207 12.35 -5.40 16.16
N THR A 208 12.29 -4.30 16.92
CA THR A 208 12.40 -4.32 18.38
C THR A 208 11.29 -5.17 18.99
N ARG A 209 10.03 -4.96 18.57
CA ARG A 209 8.88 -5.76 19.04
C ARG A 209 9.03 -7.25 18.73
N VAL A 210 9.50 -7.59 17.54
CA VAL A 210 9.73 -8.99 17.14
C VAL A 210 10.81 -9.62 18.04
N ASN A 211 11.91 -8.91 18.26
CA ASN A 211 13.01 -9.39 19.10
C ASN A 211 12.57 -9.57 20.57
N ASP A 212 11.81 -8.61 21.10
CA ASP A 212 11.31 -8.67 22.47
C ASP A 212 10.29 -9.80 22.65
N ALA A 213 9.37 -10.00 21.69
CA ALA A 213 8.44 -11.12 21.70
C ALA A 213 9.18 -12.47 21.66
N ARG A 214 10.19 -12.62 20.79
CA ARG A 214 11.04 -13.82 20.75
C ARG A 214 11.73 -14.08 22.08
N ARG A 215 12.36 -13.04 22.67
CA ARG A 215 13.02 -13.14 23.98
C ARG A 215 12.03 -13.54 25.08
N ALA A 216 10.83 -13.00 25.07
CA ALA A 216 9.79 -13.33 26.04
C ALA A 216 9.34 -14.79 25.92
N GLU A 217 9.12 -15.29 24.70
CA GLU A 217 8.68 -16.68 24.48
C GLU A 217 9.78 -17.68 24.83
N ILE A 218 11.04 -17.41 24.47
CA ILE A 218 12.18 -18.24 24.87
C ILE A 218 12.25 -18.33 26.41
N LYS A 219 12.16 -17.19 27.10
CA LYS A 219 12.15 -17.16 28.58
C LYS A 219 10.98 -17.95 29.17
N LYS A 220 9.81 -17.90 28.54
CA LYS A 220 8.62 -18.65 28.96
C LYS A 220 8.85 -20.16 28.83
N ILE A 221 9.34 -20.63 27.68
CA ILE A 221 9.63 -22.04 27.43
C ILE A 221 10.70 -22.56 28.41
N LEU A 222 11.80 -21.80 28.61
CA LEU A 222 12.84 -22.17 29.57
C LEU A 222 12.29 -22.27 31.00
N ARG A 223 11.43 -21.33 31.40
CA ARG A 223 10.75 -21.37 32.70
C ARG A 223 9.88 -22.62 32.85
N GLU A 224 9.08 -22.95 31.85
CA GLU A 224 8.22 -24.13 31.88
C GLU A 224 9.04 -25.43 31.98
N ARG A 225 10.12 -25.54 31.20
CA ARG A 225 11.08 -26.67 31.31
C ARG A 225 11.66 -26.80 32.72
N LEU A 226 12.14 -25.69 33.29
CA LEU A 226 12.73 -25.67 34.63
C LEU A 226 11.72 -26.11 35.70
N ILE A 227 10.49 -25.59 35.66
CA ILE A 227 9.43 -25.96 36.61
C ILE A 227 9.10 -27.44 36.49
N GLN A 228 8.99 -27.96 35.27
CA GLN A 228 8.69 -29.37 35.05
C GLN A 228 9.81 -30.28 35.56
N ALA A 229 11.06 -29.93 35.30
CA ALA A 229 12.21 -30.66 35.80
C ALA A 229 12.24 -30.67 37.34
N ALA A 230 12.05 -29.52 37.98
CA ALA A 230 12.02 -29.41 39.43
C ALA A 230 10.91 -30.29 40.06
N ARG A 231 9.73 -30.34 39.44
CA ARG A 231 8.61 -31.21 39.86
C ARG A 231 8.96 -32.70 39.73
N SER A 232 9.54 -33.11 38.61
CA SER A 232 9.96 -34.49 38.39
C SER A 232 11.02 -34.93 39.40
N TRP A 233 12.01 -34.07 39.66
CA TRP A 233 13.02 -34.29 40.69
C TRP A 233 12.43 -34.42 42.09
N GLN A 234 11.51 -33.52 42.48
CA GLN A 234 10.84 -33.60 43.78
C GLN A 234 10.05 -34.91 43.93
N LYS A 235 9.39 -35.36 42.85
CA LYS A 235 8.66 -36.63 42.84
C LYS A 235 9.60 -37.82 43.00
N ALA A 236 10.73 -37.86 42.30
CA ALA A 236 11.77 -38.88 42.48
C ALA A 236 12.28 -38.94 43.93
N ALA A 237 12.61 -37.78 44.50
CA ALA A 237 13.05 -37.66 45.89
C ALA A 237 12.00 -38.21 46.88
N SER A 238 10.72 -37.93 46.60
CA SER A 238 9.60 -38.40 47.43
C SER A 238 9.44 -39.92 47.37
N ILE A 239 9.61 -40.54 46.19
CA ILE A 239 9.60 -42.00 46.03
C ILE A 239 10.77 -42.63 46.79
N ARG A 240 11.99 -42.08 46.67
CA ARG A 240 13.18 -42.58 47.40
C ARG A 240 13.00 -42.48 48.92
N ALA A 241 12.41 -41.39 49.40
CA ALA A 241 12.08 -41.20 50.82
C ALA A 241 11.04 -42.23 51.30
N TYR A 242 9.97 -42.43 50.53
CA TYR A 242 8.95 -43.43 50.84
C TYR A 242 9.51 -44.85 50.86
N ARG A 243 10.28 -45.24 49.84
CA ARG A 243 11.00 -46.52 49.80
C ARG A 243 11.82 -46.75 51.08
N THR A 244 12.56 -45.73 51.51
CA THR A 244 13.40 -45.80 52.72
C THR A 244 12.55 -45.96 53.98
N ALA A 245 11.39 -45.29 54.06
CA ALA A 245 10.45 -45.45 55.17
C ALA A 245 9.82 -46.85 55.21
N VAL A 246 9.44 -47.41 54.05
CA VAL A 246 8.93 -48.78 53.93
C VAL A 246 9.98 -49.80 54.38
N ALA A 247 11.22 -49.68 53.90
CA ALA A 247 12.30 -50.57 54.31
C ALA A 247 12.52 -50.54 55.84
N LYS A 248 12.55 -49.35 56.44
CA LYS A 248 12.67 -49.19 57.91
C LYS A 248 11.49 -49.77 58.69
N HIS A 249 10.27 -49.65 58.16
CA HIS A 249 9.07 -50.19 58.80
C HIS A 249 9.15 -51.73 58.92
N PHE A 250 9.57 -52.39 57.85
CA PHE A 250 9.67 -53.85 57.81
C PHE A 250 10.95 -54.42 58.43
N GLN A 251 12.02 -53.64 58.55
CA GLN A 251 13.25 -54.03 59.29
C GLN A 251 12.97 -54.39 60.76
N ASN A 252 11.93 -53.83 61.37
CA ASN A 252 11.54 -54.10 62.75
C ASN A 252 10.52 -55.23 62.89
N MET A 253 10.12 -55.88 61.79
CA MET A 253 9.19 -57.00 61.76
C MET A 253 9.94 -58.30 61.43
N ASN A 254 9.63 -59.39 62.14
CA ASN A 254 10.14 -60.72 61.79
C ASN A 254 9.34 -61.29 60.62
N LEU A 255 9.73 -60.94 59.39
CA LEU A 255 9.11 -61.49 58.18
C LEU A 255 9.58 -62.91 57.88
N LEU A 256 8.69 -63.70 57.27
CA LEU A 256 9.02 -64.97 56.65
C LEU A 256 9.90 -64.72 55.40
N ALA A 257 10.79 -65.67 55.08
CA ALA A 257 11.73 -65.53 53.95
C ALA A 257 11.06 -65.24 52.60
N ALA A 258 9.86 -65.81 52.36
CA ALA A 258 9.09 -65.56 51.14
C ALA A 258 8.54 -64.14 51.03
N ASP A 259 8.24 -63.49 52.16
CA ASP A 259 7.74 -62.11 52.20
C ASP A 259 8.88 -61.09 52.15
N GLN A 260 10.05 -61.45 52.70
CA GLN A 260 11.28 -60.68 52.55
C GLN A 260 11.68 -60.52 51.07
N LEU A 261 11.64 -61.61 50.29
CA LEU A 261 11.99 -61.58 48.87
C LEU A 261 11.03 -60.71 48.04
N LYS A 262 9.74 -60.71 48.36
CA LYS A 262 8.75 -59.82 47.73
C LYS A 262 9.00 -58.35 48.06
N LEU A 263 9.39 -58.06 49.29
CA LEU A 263 9.74 -56.71 49.73
C LEU A 263 10.96 -56.19 48.97
N ASP A 264 12.03 -56.98 48.87
CA ASP A 264 13.26 -56.59 48.18
C ASP A 264 12.99 -56.31 46.69
N LEU A 265 12.22 -57.18 46.02
CA LEU A 265 11.82 -56.98 44.63
C LEU A 265 11.02 -55.67 44.43
N TRP A 266 10.15 -55.35 45.38
CA TRP A 266 9.38 -54.10 45.35
C TRP A 266 10.27 -52.87 45.60
N LEU A 267 11.23 -52.95 46.53
CA LEU A 267 12.17 -51.86 46.83
C LEU A 267 13.06 -51.55 45.62
N ASP A 268 13.53 -52.58 44.91
CA ASP A 268 14.31 -52.44 43.68
C ASP A 268 13.47 -51.82 42.56
N TRP A 269 12.25 -52.31 42.35
CA TRP A 269 11.32 -51.73 41.39
C TRP A 269 11.05 -50.24 41.69
N ALA A 270 10.80 -49.89 42.95
CA ALA A 270 10.55 -48.51 43.36
C ALA A 270 11.78 -47.60 43.12
N ASN A 271 13.00 -48.12 43.23
CA ASN A 271 14.21 -47.38 42.88
C ASN A 271 14.29 -47.12 41.37
N VAL A 272 14.08 -48.14 40.55
CA VAL A 272 14.04 -48.01 39.08
C VAL A 272 12.97 -47.01 38.64
N GLN A 273 11.82 -46.98 39.31
CA GLN A 273 10.78 -45.98 39.06
C GLN A 273 11.17 -44.56 39.47
N ALA A 274 11.95 -44.39 40.55
CA ALA A 274 12.45 -43.07 40.94
C ALA A 274 13.50 -42.55 39.95
N ASP A 275 14.39 -43.43 39.48
CA ASP A 275 15.46 -43.05 38.54
C ASP A 275 14.92 -42.78 37.14
N SER A 276 13.84 -43.46 36.72
CA SER A 276 13.21 -43.21 35.42
C SER A 276 12.58 -41.82 35.30
N ILE A 277 12.11 -41.24 36.42
CA ILE A 277 11.49 -39.91 36.44
C ILE A 277 12.44 -38.81 36.91
N ASP A 278 13.61 -39.16 37.46
CA ASP A 278 14.58 -38.18 37.94
C ASP A 278 15.28 -37.51 36.74
N PRO A 279 15.08 -36.20 36.51
CA PRO A 279 15.75 -35.50 35.43
C PRO A 279 17.29 -35.54 35.54
N LEU A 280 17.85 -35.78 36.73
CA LEU A 280 19.31 -35.89 36.91
C LEU A 280 19.88 -37.24 36.47
N HIS A 281 19.04 -38.26 36.30
CA HIS A 281 19.42 -39.56 35.75
C HIS A 281 19.17 -39.64 34.23
N GLN A 282 18.61 -38.58 33.65
CA GLN A 282 18.41 -38.40 32.21
C GLN A 282 19.51 -37.50 31.64
N ASP A 283 19.53 -37.34 30.32
CA ASP A 283 20.48 -36.45 29.65
C ASP A 283 20.24 -34.97 30.06
N LEU A 284 21.15 -34.45 30.87
CA LEU A 284 21.15 -33.07 31.39
C LEU A 284 21.33 -32.01 30.28
N THR A 285 21.77 -32.42 29.09
CA THR A 285 21.93 -31.53 27.95
C THR A 285 20.60 -30.89 27.57
N ALA A 286 19.49 -31.65 27.63
CA ALA A 286 18.15 -31.13 27.34
C ALA A 286 17.63 -30.09 28.35
N LEU A 287 18.19 -30.05 29.57
CA LEU A 287 17.81 -29.15 30.65
C LEU A 287 18.66 -27.88 30.69
N THR A 288 19.90 -27.98 30.23
CA THR A 288 20.88 -26.89 30.23
C THR A 288 21.01 -26.20 28.87
N ASP A 289 20.44 -26.80 27.83
CA ASP A 289 20.35 -26.20 26.51
C ASP A 289 19.41 -24.99 26.51
N ASN A 290 20.02 -23.81 26.36
CA ASN A 290 19.33 -22.53 26.25
C ASN A 290 18.88 -22.24 24.81
N GLU A 291 19.25 -23.09 23.84
CA GLU A 291 18.82 -22.95 22.45
C GLU A 291 17.40 -23.50 22.29
N VAL A 292 16.43 -22.58 22.29
CA VAL A 292 15.03 -22.90 22.04
C VAL A 292 14.69 -22.51 20.61
N SER A 293 14.46 -23.49 19.75
CA SER A 293 13.87 -23.27 18.43
C SER A 293 12.39 -22.93 18.58
N LEU A 294 12.00 -21.73 18.16
CA LEU A 294 10.60 -21.32 18.09
C LEU A 294 9.94 -21.94 16.86
N SER A 295 8.64 -22.26 16.94
CA SER A 295 7.92 -22.83 15.81
C SER A 295 7.70 -21.79 14.70
N ALA A 296 7.58 -22.26 13.45
CA ALA A 296 7.26 -21.42 12.31
C ALA A 296 5.94 -20.63 12.49
N ASP A 297 4.99 -21.19 13.25
CA ASP A 297 3.72 -20.54 13.58
C ASP A 297 3.89 -19.32 14.50
N PHE A 298 4.87 -19.34 15.42
CA PHE A 298 5.18 -18.19 16.27
C PHE A 298 5.73 -17.04 15.43
N ASP A 299 6.66 -17.35 14.52
CA ASP A 299 7.25 -16.35 13.62
C ASP A 299 6.19 -15.72 12.71
N ASN A 300 5.24 -16.51 12.20
CA ASN A 300 4.16 -15.99 11.38
C ASN A 300 3.23 -15.07 12.18
N LYS A 301 2.86 -15.46 13.41
CA LYS A 301 2.01 -14.65 14.32
C LYS A 301 2.66 -13.33 14.70
N VAL A 302 3.95 -13.33 15.07
CA VAL A 302 4.65 -12.10 15.49
C VAL A 302 4.85 -11.13 14.31
N GLN A 303 5.01 -11.65 13.09
CA GLN A 303 5.09 -10.83 11.88
C GLN A 303 3.74 -10.24 11.45
N HIS A 304 2.63 -10.94 11.68
CA HIS A 304 1.31 -10.56 11.16
C HIS A 304 0.35 -10.05 12.22
N SER A 305 0.77 -9.99 13.50
CA SER A 305 -0.06 -9.47 14.57
C SER A 305 -0.41 -8.00 14.30
N PRO A 306 -1.70 -7.65 14.09
CA PRO A 306 -2.11 -6.26 13.99
C PRO A 306 -1.82 -5.62 15.34
N GLY A 307 -0.97 -4.59 15.36
CA GLY A 307 -0.61 -3.91 16.59
C GLY A 307 -1.87 -3.43 17.29
N SER A 308 -2.07 -3.86 18.55
CA SER A 308 -3.03 -3.19 19.42
C SER A 308 -2.65 -1.70 19.43
N GLY A 309 -3.58 -0.88 18.95
CA GLY A 309 -3.45 0.58 19.01
C GLY A 309 -3.18 1.03 20.45
N PRO A 310 -2.55 2.20 20.63
CA PRO A 310 -2.32 2.74 21.97
C PRO A 310 -3.67 2.96 22.68
N PRO A 311 -3.72 2.81 24.02
CA PRO A 311 -4.90 3.15 24.82
C PRO A 311 -5.20 4.66 24.79
#